data_AF-L0JV90-F1
#
_entry.id   AF-L0JV90-F1
#
_cell.length_a   1.000
_cell.length_b   1.000
_cell.length_c   1.000
_cell.angle_alpha   90.00
_cell.angle_beta   90.00
_cell.angle_gamma   90.00
#
_symmetry.space_group_name_H-M   'P 1'
#
loop_
_entity.id
_entity.type
_entity.pdbx_description
1 polymer ?
#
loop_
_entity_poly.entity_id
_entity_poly.type
_entity_poly.pdbx_seq_one_letter_code
_entity_poly.pdbx_strand_id
1 'polypeptide(L)' 'MSEETATDGECHRRDCDEPAAFVVLERYQEETGKGAVEAEAALCRTHTDEESPTNLDGAYDDYVFRVEPIGEE' A
#
# COMPACT_ATOMS: atom_id res chain seq x y z
N MET A 1 -9.14 27.91 12.19
CA MET A 1 -8.98 27.39 10.81
C MET A 1 -7.81 26.46 10.91
N SER A 2 -8.07 25.25 11.39
CA SER A 2 -7.08 24.20 11.32
C SER A 2 -7.20 23.71 9.90
N GLU A 3 -6.25 24.09 9.04
CA GLU A 3 -5.92 23.22 7.92
C GLU A 3 -5.41 21.95 8.60
N GLU A 4 -6.36 21.03 8.82
CA GLU A 4 -6.04 19.62 8.88
C GLU A 4 -5.14 19.38 7.71
N THR A 5 -3.86 19.15 8.00
CA THR A 5 -3.00 18.41 7.10
C THR A 5 -3.58 17.00 7.04
N ALA A 6 -4.76 16.86 6.43
CA ALA A 6 -5.16 15.61 5.82
C ALA A 6 -4.03 15.37 4.83
N THR A 7 -3.17 14.43 5.18
CA THR A 7 -2.14 13.94 4.27
C THR A 7 -2.84 13.66 2.97
N ASP A 8 -2.53 14.53 2.01
CA ASP A 8 -2.71 14.43 0.58
C ASP A 8 -2.33 13.01 0.14
N GLY A 9 -3.28 12.10 0.31
CA GLY A 9 -3.13 10.70 -0.02
C GLY A 9 -3.83 10.52 -1.33
N GLU A 10 -3.39 11.16 -2.39
CA GLU A 10 -3.84 10.78 -3.73
C GLU A 10 -3.38 9.35 -3.99
N CYS A 11 -4.14 8.62 -4.82
CA CYS A 11 -3.75 7.28 -5.20
C CYS A 11 -2.31 7.29 -5.73
N HIS A 12 -1.45 6.40 -5.22
CA HIS A 12 -0.05 6.30 -5.64
C HIS A 12 0.11 6.02 -7.15
N ARG A 13 -0.96 5.59 -7.82
CA ARG A 13 -0.98 5.44 -9.28
C ARG A 13 -0.84 6.80 -9.95
N ARG A 14 0.20 6.91 -10.78
CA ARG A 14 0.46 8.11 -11.62
C ARG A 14 -0.69 8.53 -12.56
N ASP A 15 -1.64 7.63 -12.82
CA ASP A 15 -2.80 7.90 -13.70
C ASP A 15 -4.10 8.07 -12.89
N CYS A 16 -3.99 8.34 -11.58
CA CYS A 16 -5.14 8.40 -10.68
C CYS A 16 -5.03 9.60 -9.74
N ASP A 17 -6.00 10.50 -9.86
CA ASP A 17 -6.18 11.68 -9.01
C ASP A 17 -7.24 11.41 -7.92
N GLU A 18 -7.71 10.16 -7.80
CA GLU A 18 -8.69 9.80 -6.77
C GLU A 18 -8.03 9.78 -5.39
N PRO A 19 -8.76 10.17 -4.34
CA PRO A 19 -8.28 10.03 -2.98
C PRO A 19 -8.05 8.56 -2.65
N ALA A 20 -6.92 8.29 -2.02
CA ALA A 20 -6.60 7.00 -1.46
C ALA A 20 -7.58 6.71 -0.32
N ALA A 21 -8.17 5.52 -0.38
CA ALA A 21 -9.13 5.04 0.61
C ALA A 21 -8.55 3.84 1.39
N PHE A 22 -7.47 3.24 0.89
CA PHE A 22 -6.81 2.09 1.51
C PHE A 22 -5.29 2.24 1.45
N VAL A 23 -4.60 1.77 2.49
CA VAL A 23 -3.17 1.51 2.46
C VAL A 23 -2.96 0.01 2.31
N VAL A 24 -2.22 -0.37 1.27
CA VAL A 24 -1.73 -1.72 1.07
C VAL A 24 -0.31 -1.80 1.60
N LEU A 25 -0.08 -2.70 2.56
CA LEU A 25 1.23 -3.02 3.11
C LEU A 25 1.60 -4.44 2.69
N GLU A 26 2.69 -4.56 1.94
CA GLU A 26 3.29 -5.83 1.57
C GLU A 26 4.70 -5.95 2.15
N ARG A 27 4.93 -6.99 2.94
CA ARG A 27 6.24 -7.31 3.50
C ARG A 27 6.80 -8.54 2.81
N TYR A 28 7.88 -8.37 2.05
CA TYR A 28 8.52 -9.42 1.26
C TYR A 28 10.05 -9.45 1.51
N GLN A 29 10.72 -10.55 1.16
CA GLN A 29 12.19 -10.58 1.18
C GLN A 29 12.72 -10.04 -0.14
N GLU A 30 13.64 -9.08 -0.07
CA GLU A 30 14.29 -8.60 -1.28
C GLU A 30 15.19 -9.69 -1.87
N GLU A 31 15.13 -9.80 -3.20
CA GLU A 31 15.94 -10.72 -4.01
C GLU A 31 17.45 -10.54 -3.79
N THR A 32 17.86 -9.34 -3.32
CA THR A 32 19.25 -9.02 -3.01
C THR A 32 19.76 -9.64 -1.70
N GLY A 33 18.89 -10.30 -0.93
CA GLY A 33 19.22 -11.00 0.31
C GLY A 33 19.59 -10.08 1.48
N LYS A 34 19.22 -8.80 1.40
CA LYS A 34 19.53 -7.79 2.42
C LYS A 34 18.57 -7.82 3.62
N GLY A 35 17.40 -8.42 3.48
CA GLY A 35 16.41 -8.56 4.55
C GLY A 35 14.97 -8.50 4.03
N ALA A 36 14.04 -8.50 4.99
CA ALA A 36 12.64 -8.21 4.72
C ALA A 36 12.46 -6.70 4.49
N VAL A 37 11.75 -6.35 3.41
CA VAL A 37 11.31 -4.99 3.13
C VAL A 37 9.81 -4.91 3.27
N GLU A 38 9.37 -3.77 3.80
CA GLU A 38 7.98 -3.39 3.94
C GLU A 38 7.71 -2.32 2.87
N ALA A 39 6.79 -2.63 1.95
CA ALA A 39 6.31 -1.72 0.93
C ALA A 39 4.89 -1.28 1.29
N GLU A 40 4.67 0.03 1.32
CA GLU A 40 3.38 0.64 1.63
C GLU A 40 2.91 1.46 0.43
N ALA A 41 1.67 1.23 -0.01
CA ALA A 41 1.05 1.93 -1.14
C ALA A 41 -0.36 2.39 -0.76
N ALA A 42 -0.56 3.70 -0.75
CA ALA A 42 -1.88 4.30 -0.60
C ALA A 42 -2.61 4.29 -1.94
N LEU A 43 -3.78 3.65 -2.00
CA LEU A 43 -4.55 3.46 -3.23
C LEU A 43 -6.02 3.78 -3.02
N CYS A 44 -6.68 4.20 -4.10
CA CYS A 44 -8.13 4.30 -4.12
C CYS A 44 -8.74 2.89 -4.15
N ARG A 45 -10.02 2.78 -3.79
CA ARG A 45 -10.75 1.50 -3.72
C ARG A 45 -10.63 0.67 -5.00
N THR A 46 -10.68 1.32 -6.16
CA THR A 46 -10.57 0.67 -7.47
C THR A 46 -9.19 0.03 -7.64
N HIS A 47 -8.12 0.80 -7.45
CA HIS A 47 -6.77 0.27 -7.61
C HIS A 47 -6.38 -0.71 -6.51
N THR A 48 -6.93 -0.59 -5.30
CA THR A 48 -6.74 -1.60 -4.25
C THR A 48 -7.40 -2.94 -4.61
N ASP A 49 -8.53 -2.93 -5.32
CA ASP A 49 -9.19 -4.15 -5.82
C ASP A 49 -8.38 -4.81 -6.95
N GLU A 50 -7.71 -4.00 -7.77
CA GLU A 50 -6.78 -4.46 -8.80
C GLU A 50 -5.40 -4.89 -8.25
N GLU A 51 -5.01 -4.35 -7.10
CA GLU A 51 -3.74 -4.65 -6.45
C GLU A 51 -3.76 -6.10 -5.96
N SER A 52 -2.72 -6.84 -6.34
CA SER A 52 -2.57 -8.24 -5.96
C SER A 52 -1.16 -8.45 -5.42
N PRO A 53 -0.98 -9.38 -4.47
CA PRO A 53 0.33 -9.68 -3.93
C PRO A 53 1.27 -10.11 -5.06
N THR A 54 2.29 -9.30 -5.33
CA THR A 54 3.19 -9.51 -6.48
C THR A 54 4.40 -10.34 -6.09
N ASN A 55 4.83 -10.30 -4.82
CA ASN A 55 6.00 -11.01 -4.31
C ASN A 55 5.67 -12.37 -3.67
N LEU A 56 4.69 -13.10 -4.23
CA LEU A 56 4.35 -14.46 -3.77
C LEU A 56 5.45 -15.50 -4.08
N ASP A 57 6.28 -15.25 -5.10
CA ASP A 57 7.40 -16.14 -5.46
C ASP A 57 8.50 -16.17 -4.38
N GLY A 58 8.61 -15.07 -3.60
CA GLY A 58 9.50 -14.94 -2.46
C GLY A 58 8.83 -15.19 -1.10
N ALA A 59 7.64 -15.81 -1.05
CA ALA A 59 6.89 -16.02 0.18
C ALA A 59 7.70 -16.87 1.18
N TYR A 60 8.23 -16.19 2.21
CA TYR A 60 8.88 -16.78 3.37
C TYR A 60 7.90 -16.81 4.55
N ASP A 61 8.27 -17.47 5.64
CA ASP A 61 7.41 -17.74 6.81
C ASP A 61 6.76 -16.48 7.42
N ASP A 62 7.34 -15.30 7.16
CA ASP A 62 6.95 -14.01 7.73
C ASP A 62 6.52 -13.00 6.63
N TYR A 63 6.14 -13.50 5.45
CA TYR A 63 5.48 -12.72 4.41
C TYR A 63 4.11 -12.22 4.91
N VAL A 64 3.84 -10.94 4.72
CA VAL A 64 2.59 -10.30 5.14
C VAL A 64 2.05 -9.45 4.01
N PHE A 65 0.79 -9.66 3.66
CA PHE A 65 0.03 -8.76 2.81
C PHE A 65 -1.18 -8.27 3.59
N ARG A 66 -1.29 -6.97 3.82
CA ARG A 66 -2.37 -6.35 4.58
C ARG A 66 -2.93 -5.17 3.81
N VAL A 67 -4.25 -5.07 3.81
CA VAL A 67 -4.98 -3.92 3.28
C VAL A 67 -5.75 -3.30 4.43
N GLU A 68 -5.43 -2.06 4.79
CA GLU A 68 -6.11 -1.32 5.85
C GLU A 68 -6.85 -0.10 5.25
N PRO A 69 -8.11 0.15 5.63
CA PRO A 69 -8.81 1.36 5.20
C PRO A 69 -8.18 2.59 5.86
N ILE A 70 -7.91 3.61 5.05
CA ILE A 70 -7.54 4.94 5.54
C ILE A 70 -8.87 5.61 5.89
N GLY A 71 -9.25 5.56 7.17
CA GLY A 71 -10.54 6.10 7.59
C GLY A 71 -10.67 7.58 7.24
N GLU A 72 -11.83 7.97 6.70
CA GLU A 72 -12.29 9.35 6.69
C GLU A 72 -12.83 9.64 8.10
N GLU A 73 -12.09 10.38 8.93
CA GLU A 73 -12.62 10.91 10.20
C GLU A 73 -13.40 12.22 10.01
#